data_AF-A0A6N7WU81-F1
#
_entry.id   AF-A0A6N7WU81-F1
#
_cell.length_a   1.000
_cell.length_b   1.000
_cell.length_c   1.000
_cell.angle_alpha   90.00
_cell.angle_beta   90.00
_cell.angle_gamma   90.00
#
_symmetry.space_group_name_H-M   'P 1'
#
loop_
_entity.id
_entity.type
_entity.pdbx_description
1 polymer ?
#
loop_
_entity_poly.entity_id
_entity_poly.type
_entity_poly.pdbx_seq_one_letter_code
_entity_poly.pdbx_strand_id
1 'polypeptide(L)'
;MKSLEIRLKNAVLDVKLDNILRGIARSPERCARNLVDLGKSVSPKELTRIEYRLLYDEFLRLCISSDIEGTKRNFFRHFTPD
;
A
#
# COMPACT_ATOMS: atom_id res chain seq x y z
N MET A 1 12.07 19.41 7.18
CA MET A 1 10.84 19.31 7.99
C MET A 1 9.65 19.23 7.02
N LYS A 2 8.89 18.14 7.01
CA LYS A 2 7.74 17.98 6.07
C LYS A 2 6.63 18.99 6.40
N SER A 3 5.96 19.52 5.37
CA SER A 3 4.84 20.46 5.57
C SER A 3 3.68 19.79 6.34
N LEU A 4 2.84 20.60 6.98
CA LEU A 4 1.64 20.10 7.68
C LEU A 4 0.73 19.30 6.74
N GLU A 5 0.61 19.75 5.49
CA GLU A 5 -0.16 19.07 4.44
C GLU A 5 0.36 17.65 4.18
N ILE A 6 1.68 17.48 4.04
CA ILE A 6 2.29 16.16 3.81
C ILE A 6 2.05 15.25 5.02
N ARG A 7 2.18 15.79 6.25
CA ARG A 7 1.91 15.02 7.47
C ARG A 7 0.47 14.55 7.55
N LEU A 8 -0.49 15.41 7.17
CA LEU A 8 -1.91 15.07 7.15
C LEU A 8 -2.21 13.99 6.10
N LYS A 9 -1.65 14.13 4.88
CA LYS A 9 -1.76 13.11 3.82
C LYS A 9 -1.26 11.75 4.30
N ASN A 10 -0.08 11.71 4.93
CA ASN A 10 0.49 10.47 5.47
C ASN A 10 -0.40 9.84 6.56
N ALA A 11 -0.97 10.65 7.46
CA ALA A 11 -1.88 10.15 8.50
C ALA A 11 -3.16 9.54 7.91
N VAL A 12 -3.74 10.17 6.89
CA VAL A 12 -4.92 9.63 6.18
C VAL A 12 -4.59 8.32 5.45
N LEU A 13 -3.41 8.24 4.83
CA LEU A 13 -2.94 7.01 4.19
C LEU A 13 -2.74 5.89 5.20
N ASP A 14 -2.17 6.19 6.36
CA ASP A 14 -1.95 5.21 7.43
C ASP A 14 -3.26 4.54 7.88
N VAL A 15 -4.30 5.35 8.13
CA VAL A 15 -5.65 4.87 8.48
C VAL A 15 -6.29 4.05 7.36
N LYS A 16 -6.07 4.44 6.10
CA LYS A 16 -6.57 3.65 4.94
C LYS A 16 -5.88 2.29 4.86
N LEU A 17 -4.57 2.24 5.11
CA LEU A 17 -3.81 0.99 5.13
C LEU A 17 -4.33 0.07 6.25
N ASP A 18 -4.56 0.58 7.45
CA ASP A 18 -5.11 -0.21 8.56
C ASP A 18 -6.48 -0.82 8.20
N ASN A 19 -7.35 -0.05 7.53
CA ASN A 19 -8.65 -0.55 7.08
C ASN A 19 -8.50 -1.66 6.01
N ILE A 20 -7.58 -1.50 5.06
CA ILE A 20 -7.30 -2.52 4.05
C ILE A 20 -6.75 -3.80 4.71
N LEU A 21 -5.82 -3.64 5.64
CA LEU A 21 -5.07 -4.73 6.26
C LEU A 21 -5.83 -5.43 7.41
N ARG A 22 -6.96 -4.88 7.88
CA ARG A 22 -7.82 -5.54 8.88
C ARG A 22 -8.19 -6.99 8.53
N GLY A 23 -8.29 -7.29 7.23
CA GLY A 23 -8.63 -8.61 6.71
C GLY A 23 -7.45 -9.49 6.28
N ILE A 24 -6.21 -9.09 6.56
CA ILE A 24 -4.99 -9.69 5.97
C ILE A 24 -4.91 -11.20 6.16
N ALA A 25 -5.25 -11.72 7.34
CA ALA A 25 -5.22 -13.15 7.63
C ALA A 25 -6.34 -13.96 6.94
N ARG A 26 -7.44 -13.30 6.51
CA ARG A 26 -8.60 -13.98 5.89
C ARG A 26 -8.57 -13.93 4.37
N SER A 27 -8.01 -12.86 3.79
CA SER A 27 -7.99 -12.68 2.34
C SER A 27 -6.80 -11.78 1.93
N PRO A 28 -5.58 -12.33 1.95
CA PRO A 28 -4.37 -11.58 1.60
C PRO A 28 -4.40 -11.07 0.14
N GLU A 29 -5.03 -11.80 -0.79
CA GLU A 29 -5.18 -11.40 -2.19
C GLU A 29 -6.06 -10.16 -2.35
N ARG A 30 -7.11 -10.05 -1.54
CA ARG A 30 -7.96 -8.85 -1.52
C ARG A 30 -7.19 -7.66 -0.96
N CYS A 31 -6.43 -7.86 0.12
CA CYS A 31 -5.56 -6.82 0.67
C CYS A 31 -4.53 -6.35 -0.36
N ALA A 32 -3.83 -7.28 -1.02
CA ALA A 32 -2.84 -6.96 -2.05
C ALA A 32 -3.43 -6.16 -3.21
N ARG A 33 -4.61 -6.55 -3.75
CA ARG A 33 -5.29 -5.76 -4.80
C ARG A 33 -5.63 -4.35 -4.32
N ASN A 34 -6.21 -4.23 -3.13
CA ASN A 34 -6.58 -2.93 -2.57
C ASN A 34 -5.36 -2.02 -2.34
N LEU A 35 -4.20 -2.59 -1.97
CA LEU A 35 -2.95 -1.84 -1.84
C LEU A 35 -2.47 -1.30 -3.19
N VAL A 36 -2.52 -2.10 -4.26
CA VAL A 36 -2.18 -1.62 -5.61
C VAL A 36 -3.11 -0.50 -6.04
N ASP A 37 -4.42 -0.66 -5.84
CA ASP A 37 -5.42 0.35 -6.20
C ASP A 37 -5.26 1.65 -5.40
N LEU A 38 -4.94 1.55 -4.10
CA LEU A 38 -4.59 2.71 -3.30
C LEU A 38 -3.32 3.39 -3.82
N GLY A 39 -2.28 2.62 -4.15
CA GLY A 39 -1.04 3.15 -4.72
C GLY A 39 -1.27 3.94 -6.01
N LYS A 40 -2.12 3.41 -6.90
CA LYS A 40 -2.57 4.11 -8.13
C LYS A 40 -3.32 5.41 -7.84
N SER A 41 -4.06 5.49 -6.74
CA SER A 41 -4.75 6.73 -6.35
C SER A 41 -3.81 7.80 -5.77
N VAL A 42 -2.70 7.37 -5.14
CA VAL A 42 -1.69 8.26 -4.55
C VAL A 42 -0.71 8.76 -5.60
N SER A 43 -0.26 7.87 -6.48
CA SER A 43 0.58 8.19 -7.62
C SER A 43 -0.17 7.77 -8.88
N PRO A 44 -0.89 8.68 -9.56
CA PRO A 44 -1.74 8.37 -10.71
C PRO A 44 -0.98 8.00 -11.98
N LYS A 45 0.23 7.45 -11.84
CA LYS A 45 0.97 6.85 -12.95
C LYS A 45 0.23 5.61 -13.44
N GLU A 46 -0.03 5.55 -14.74
CA GLU A 46 -0.51 4.31 -15.34
C GLU A 46 0.56 3.23 -15.22
N LEU A 47 0.19 2.12 -14.58
CA LEU A 47 1.01 0.92 -14.52
C LEU A 47 0.74 0.09 -15.77
N THR A 48 1.81 -0.31 -16.46
CA THR A 48 1.73 -1.39 -17.43
C THR A 48 1.25 -2.67 -16.76
N ARG A 49 0.76 -3.64 -17.57
CA ARG A 49 0.35 -4.95 -17.05
C ARG A 49 1.46 -5.67 -16.28
N ILE A 50 2.71 -5.49 -16.69
CA ILE A 50 3.88 -6.10 -16.05
C ILE A 50 4.16 -5.39 -14.71
N GLU A 51 4.20 -4.05 -14.67
CA GLU A 51 4.39 -3.29 -13.43
C GLU A 51 3.29 -3.61 -12.40
N TYR A 52 2.02 -3.66 -12.85
CA TYR A 52 0.91 -4.05 -11.98
C TYR A 52 1.12 -5.43 -11.38
N ARG A 53 1.48 -6.43 -12.21
CA ARG A 53 1.69 -7.80 -11.76
C ARG A 53 2.83 -7.89 -10.73
N LEU A 54 3.96 -7.23 -11.01
CA LEU A 54 5.10 -7.23 -10.11
C LEU A 54 4.76 -6.62 -8.75
N LEU A 55 4.08 -5.46 -8.76
CA LEU A 55 3.66 -4.77 -7.55
C LEU A 55 2.61 -5.59 -6.77
N TYR A 56 1.65 -6.21 -7.47
CA TYR A 56 0.68 -7.10 -6.86
C TYR A 56 1.37 -8.30 -6.20
N ASP A 57 2.29 -8.98 -6.89
CA ASP A 57 2.99 -10.14 -6.37
C ASP A 57 3.87 -9.77 -5.15
N GLU A 58 4.45 -8.57 -5.13
CA GLU A 58 5.17 -8.03 -3.98
C GLU A 58 4.24 -7.84 -2.77
N PHE A 59 3.13 -7.11 -2.93
CA PHE A 59 2.18 -6.90 -1.85
C PHE A 59 1.51 -8.19 -1.39
N LEU A 60 1.28 -9.15 -2.30
CA LEU A 60 0.73 -10.44 -1.95
C LEU A 60 1.66 -11.20 -1.02
N ARG A 61 2.97 -11.24 -1.30
CA ARG A 61 3.95 -11.89 -0.41
C ARG A 61 3.94 -11.29 1.00
N LEU A 62 3.84 -9.96 1.09
CA LEU A 62 3.74 -9.25 2.38
C LEU A 62 2.40 -9.52 3.08
N CYS A 63 1.30 -9.59 2.33
CA CYS A 63 -0.01 -9.91 2.91
C CYS A 63 -0.06 -11.35 3.43
N ILE A 64 0.55 -12.31 2.72
CA ILE A 64 0.61 -13.72 3.15
C ILE A 64 1.39 -13.87 4.45
N SER A 65 2.46 -13.10 4.67
CA SER A 65 3.20 -13.14 5.94
C SER A 65 2.42 -12.56 7.12
N SER A 66 1.27 -11.91 6.88
CA SER A 66 0.48 -11.19 7.89
C SER A 66 1.26 -10.11 8.65
N ASP A 67 2.38 -9.64 8.09
CA ASP A 67 3.18 -8.54 8.65
C ASP A 67 2.56 -7.19 8.26
N ILE A 68 1.64 -6.69 9.09
CA ILE A 68 0.96 -5.41 8.87
C ILE A 68 1.97 -4.27 8.80
N GLU A 69 2.89 -4.19 9.76
CA GLU A 69 3.85 -3.08 9.84
C GLU A 69 4.86 -3.11 8.69
N GLY A 70 5.35 -4.30 8.31
CA GLY A 70 6.19 -4.46 7.13
C GLY A 70 5.47 -4.07 5.85
N THR A 71 4.19 -4.42 5.72
CA THR A 71 3.36 -4.04 4.56
C THR A 71 3.18 -2.52 4.48
N LYS A 72 2.87 -1.85 5.60
CA LYS A 72 2.74 -0.39 5.66
C LYS A 72 4.05 0.32 5.29
N ARG A 73 5.17 -0.12 5.86
CA ARG A 73 6.51 0.43 5.53
C ARG A 73 6.84 0.28 4.05
N ASN A 74 6.55 -0.88 3.47
CA ASN A 74 6.78 -1.12 2.04
C ASN A 74 5.91 -0.21 1.16
N PHE A 75 4.63 -0.04 1.52
CA PHE A 75 3.72 0.86 0.80
C PHE A 75 4.24 2.31 0.80
N PHE A 76 4.59 2.86 1.96
CA PHE A 76 5.11 4.23 2.04
C PHE A 76 6.43 4.40 1.30
N ARG A 77 7.29 3.38 1.27
CA ARG A 77 8.53 3.40 0.46
C ARG A 77 8.25 3.54 -1.04
N HIS A 78 7.20 2.88 -1.55
CA HIS A 78 6.83 2.93 -2.96
C HIS A 78 6.14 4.24 -3.35
N PHE A 79 5.23 4.73 -2.52
CA PHE A 79 4.29 5.79 -2.92
C PHE A 79 4.49 7.14 -2.24
N THR A 80 5.32 7.19 -1.20
CA THR A 80 5.70 8.43 -0.51
C THR A 80 7.20 8.43 -0.18
N PRO A 81 8.10 8.24 -1.17
CA PRO A 81 9.53 8.38 -0.92
C PRO A 81 9.83 9.78 -0.36
N ASP A 82 10.74 9.85 0.60
CA ASP A 82 11.17 11.11 1.23
C ASP A 82 11.70 12.13 0.22
#